data_AF-A0A8T7E2Y8-F1
#
_entry.id   AF-A0A8T7E2Y8-F1
#
_cell.length_a   1.000
_cell.length_b   1.000
_cell.length_c   1.000
_cell.angle_alpha   90.00
_cell.angle_beta   90.00
_cell.angle_gamma   90.00
#
_symmetry.space_group_name_H-M   'P 1'
#
loop_
_entity.id
_entity.type
_entity.pdbx_description
1 polymer ?
#
loop_
_entity_poly.entity_id
_entity_poly.type
_entity_poly.pdbx_seq_one_letter_code
_entity_poly.pdbx_strand_id
1 'polypeptide(L)'
;MTTRRDERPFSAVPGWLAASLLLALAAQLAVHHFGPAAGRVARPLPPAPPATLVELAALGEAQLAGRMLMLWLQAWDTQPGISVPLQSLDYPRLRDWLRVSAQLAPHSRYPHLAAARLYAEVPDPARQRLMLDFVHEQFLQAPAERWQWLAHAVFVARHRLGDLPLALRYATALAEHTAPGEAPPWARQMRIFVLADMGETAAARVLLGALLTSDQGLDPAERRFLAGRLAELERRQ
;
A
#
# COMPACT_ATOMS: atom_id res chain seq x y z
N MET A 1 48.75 30.46 -3.83
CA MET A 1 47.90 30.50 -2.62
C MET A 1 47.66 29.08 -2.15
N THR A 2 48.46 28.58 -1.22
CA THR A 2 48.28 27.26 -0.59
C THR A 2 47.81 27.50 0.83
N THR A 3 46.55 27.18 1.11
CA THR A 3 45.96 27.22 2.45
C THR A 3 46.59 26.10 3.30
N ARG A 4 47.51 26.46 4.21
CA ARG A 4 47.94 25.55 5.29
C ARG A 4 46.71 25.28 6.15
N ARG A 5 46.28 24.01 6.23
CA ARG A 5 45.32 23.57 7.23
C ARG A 5 45.99 23.64 8.60
N ASP A 6 45.47 24.53 9.46
CA ASP A 6 45.79 24.59 10.88
C ASP A 6 45.11 23.42 11.61
N GLU A 7 45.65 22.22 11.44
CA GLU A 7 45.26 21.06 12.24
C GLU A 7 46.21 20.96 13.44
N ARG A 8 45.68 21.13 14.65
CA ARG A 8 46.47 21.00 15.88
C ARG A 8 46.97 19.56 16.01
N PRO A 9 48.26 19.35 16.37
CA PRO A 9 48.81 18.01 16.52
C PRO A 9 48.09 17.28 17.66
N PHE A 10 47.88 15.97 17.51
CA PHE A 10 47.22 15.11 18.51
C PHE A 10 47.84 15.18 19.91
N SER A 11 49.11 15.59 20.01
CA SER A 11 49.83 15.83 21.27
C SER A 11 49.33 17.05 22.07
N ALA A 12 48.51 17.92 21.47
CA ALA A 12 47.90 19.06 22.14
C ALA A 12 46.63 18.68 22.93
N VAL A 13 46.17 17.42 22.83
CA VAL A 13 45.02 16.92 23.59
C VAL A 13 45.48 16.57 25.02
N PRO A 14 44.89 17.19 26.06
CA PRO A 14 45.21 16.85 27.44
C PRO A 14 44.98 15.36 27.73
N GLY A 15 45.90 14.71 28.44
CA GLY A 15 45.82 13.26 28.71
C GLY A 15 44.53 12.81 29.43
N TRP A 16 43.94 13.69 30.24
CA TRP A 16 42.66 13.41 30.91
C TRP A 16 41.47 13.32 29.93
N LEU A 17 41.51 14.08 28.84
CA LEU A 17 40.50 14.03 27.77
C LEU A 17 40.60 12.71 27.01
N ALA A 18 41.81 12.28 26.66
CA ALA A 18 42.05 10.97 26.06
C ALA A 18 41.62 9.83 27.00
N ALA A 19 41.92 9.93 28.29
CA ALA A 19 41.47 8.96 29.30
C ALA A 19 39.93 8.94 29.42
N SER A 20 39.26 10.09 29.42
CA SER A 20 37.79 10.15 29.45
C SER A 20 37.15 9.57 28.20
N LEU A 21 37.76 9.77 27.03
CA LEU A 21 37.30 9.19 25.77
C LEU A 21 37.43 7.66 25.79
N LEU A 22 38.58 7.16 26.25
CA LEU A 22 38.81 5.71 26.41
C LEU A 22 37.84 5.10 27.43
N LEU A 23 37.58 5.80 28.54
CA LEU A 23 36.63 5.35 29.55
C LEU A 23 35.19 5.35 29.03
N ALA A 24 34.79 6.38 28.28
CA ALA A 24 33.49 6.44 27.61
C ALA A 24 33.35 5.34 26.55
N LEU A 25 34.40 5.07 25.77
CA LEU A 25 34.43 4.00 24.78
C LEU A 25 34.35 2.62 25.44
N ALA A 26 35.10 2.40 26.53
CA ALA A 26 35.05 1.17 27.30
C ALA A 26 33.68 0.97 27.95
N ALA A 27 33.07 2.03 28.49
CA ALA A 27 31.71 2.00 29.00
C ALA A 27 30.69 1.70 27.89
N GLN A 28 30.83 2.29 26.70
CA GLN A 28 29.98 2.02 25.55
C GLN A 28 30.10 0.56 25.08
N LEU A 29 31.31 0.03 25.00
CA LEU A 29 31.56 -1.38 24.68
C LEU A 29 31.00 -2.31 25.75
N ALA A 30 31.17 -1.99 27.03
CA ALA A 30 30.61 -2.74 28.13
C ALA A 30 29.07 -2.74 28.09
N VAL A 31 28.44 -1.60 27.86
CA VAL A 31 26.98 -1.49 27.69
C VAL A 31 26.50 -2.28 26.47
N HIS A 32 27.24 -2.31 25.37
CA HIS A 32 26.88 -3.11 24.21
C HIS A 32 27.13 -4.61 24.37
N HIS A 33 28.12 -5.02 25.17
CA HIS A 33 28.49 -6.41 25.36
C HIS A 33 27.70 -7.09 26.49
N PHE A 34 27.44 -6.35 27.57
CA PHE A 34 26.66 -6.79 28.73
C PHE A 34 25.20 -6.34 28.69
N GLY A 35 24.87 -5.37 27.83
CA GLY A 35 23.47 -5.05 27.54
C GLY A 35 22.78 -6.29 26.97
N PRO A 36 21.50 -6.50 27.27
CA PRO A 36 20.77 -7.63 26.71
C PRO A 36 20.93 -7.57 25.20
N ALA A 37 21.42 -8.66 24.59
CA ALA A 37 21.34 -8.82 23.16
C ALA A 37 19.88 -8.55 22.80
N ALA A 38 19.61 -7.41 22.14
CA ALA A 38 18.26 -7.07 21.73
C ALA A 38 17.74 -8.31 21.01
N GLY A 39 16.78 -9.00 21.64
CA GLY A 39 16.46 -10.36 21.26
C GLY A 39 16.22 -10.39 19.76
N ARG A 40 16.86 -11.34 19.05
CA ARG A 40 16.72 -11.54 17.60
C ARG A 40 15.31 -11.98 17.17
N VAL A 41 14.30 -11.63 17.97
CA VAL A 41 12.89 -11.94 17.81
C VAL A 41 12.17 -10.64 17.53
N ALA A 42 11.57 -10.55 16.35
CA ALA A 42 10.74 -9.41 15.97
C ALA A 42 9.63 -9.20 17.02
N ARG A 43 9.53 -7.98 17.53
CA ARG A 43 8.41 -7.58 18.38
C ARG A 43 7.13 -7.54 17.55
N PRO A 44 6.03 -8.14 18.02
CA PRO A 44 4.77 -8.10 17.30
C PRO A 44 4.23 -6.67 17.26
N LEU A 45 3.58 -6.30 16.16
CA LEU A 45 2.90 -5.02 16.03
C LEU A 45 1.86 -4.89 17.15
N PRO A 46 1.85 -3.82 17.97
CA PRO A 46 0.82 -3.63 18.99
C PRO A 46 -0.57 -3.45 18.35
N PRO A 47 -1.66 -3.64 19.12
CA PRO A 47 -2.99 -3.31 18.64
C PRO A 47 -3.07 -1.83 18.22
N ALA A 48 -3.84 -1.54 17.16
CA ALA A 48 -4.02 -0.18 16.70
C ALA A 48 -4.75 0.65 17.77
N PRO A 49 -4.26 1.85 18.11
CA PRO A 49 -4.94 2.72 19.05
C PRO A 49 -6.26 3.24 18.45
N PRO A 50 -7.29 3.55 19.27
CA PRO A 50 -8.49 4.20 18.79
C PRO A 50 -8.15 5.55 18.12
N ALA A 51 -8.79 5.86 16.99
CA ALA A 51 -8.55 7.11 16.27
C ALA A 51 -8.71 8.36 17.16
N THR A 52 -9.75 8.38 18.01
CA THR A 52 -10.00 9.47 18.96
C THR A 52 -8.85 9.69 19.94
N LEU A 53 -8.20 8.62 20.41
CA LEU A 53 -7.06 8.72 21.31
C LEU A 53 -5.83 9.30 20.61
N VAL A 54 -5.61 8.91 19.35
CA VAL A 54 -4.51 9.45 18.52
C VAL A 54 -4.73 10.92 18.21
N GLU A 55 -5.96 11.31 17.89
CA GLU A 55 -6.33 12.71 17.64
C GLU A 55 -6.12 13.59 18.87
N LEU A 56 -6.56 13.12 20.05
CA LEU A 56 -6.33 13.82 21.32
C LEU A 56 -4.84 13.97 21.63
N ALA A 57 -4.03 12.92 21.41
CA ALA A 57 -2.59 12.98 21.58
C ALA A 57 -1.91 13.96 20.61
N ALA A 58 -2.52 14.19 19.44
CA ALA A 58 -2.08 15.15 18.44
C ALA A 58 -2.72 16.54 18.61
N LEU A 59 -3.35 16.83 19.76
CA LEU A 59 -3.97 18.12 20.06
C LEU A 59 -5.06 18.54 19.06
N GLY A 60 -5.77 17.56 18.47
CA GLY A 60 -6.82 17.80 17.47
C GLY A 60 -6.34 17.80 16.01
N GLU A 61 -5.03 17.68 15.76
CA GLU A 61 -4.47 17.67 14.40
C GLU A 61 -4.59 16.29 13.72
N ALA A 62 -5.82 15.84 13.45
CA ALA A 62 -6.12 14.50 12.91
C ALA A 62 -5.33 14.18 11.63
N GLN A 63 -5.27 15.13 10.68
CA GLN A 63 -4.63 14.93 9.38
C GLN A 63 -3.11 14.71 9.49
N LEU A 64 -2.45 15.43 10.40
CA LEU A 64 -1.04 15.23 10.71
C LEU A 64 -0.86 13.92 11.48
N ALA A 65 -1.72 13.64 12.45
CA ALA A 65 -1.68 12.44 13.26
C ALA A 65 -1.73 11.17 12.40
N GLY A 66 -2.64 11.09 11.43
CA GLY A 66 -2.73 9.95 10.51
C GLY A 66 -1.46 9.77 9.65
N ARG A 67 -0.83 10.87 9.19
CA ARG A 67 0.44 10.81 8.45
C ARG A 67 1.60 10.34 9.33
N MET A 68 1.68 10.84 10.56
CA MET A 68 2.67 10.40 11.55
C MET A 68 2.47 8.93 11.91
N LEU A 69 1.22 8.48 11.99
CA LEU A 69 0.88 7.08 12.21
C LEU A 69 1.43 6.17 11.11
N MET A 70 1.34 6.60 9.85
CA MET A 70 1.94 5.87 8.73
C MET A 70 3.46 5.81 8.80
N LEU A 71 4.11 6.92 9.18
CA LEU A 71 5.57 6.96 9.33
C LEU A 71 6.01 6.04 10.47
N TRP A 72 5.28 6.05 11.58
CA TRP A 72 5.52 5.15 12.70
C TRP A 72 5.36 3.69 12.29
N LEU A 73 4.28 3.36 11.56
CA LEU A 73 4.03 2.01 11.06
C LEU A 73 5.14 1.52 10.14
N GLN A 74 5.59 2.36 9.20
CA GLN A 74 6.68 2.03 8.30
C GLN A 74 8.02 1.88 9.04
N ALA A 75 8.27 2.68 10.07
CA ALA A 75 9.46 2.53 10.91
C ALA A 75 9.45 1.25 11.75
N TRP A 76 8.26 0.69 12.04
CA TRP A 76 8.13 -0.56 12.80
C TRP A 76 8.73 -1.77 12.09
N ASP A 77 8.75 -1.75 10.75
CA ASP A 77 9.33 -2.81 9.93
C ASP A 77 10.86 -2.92 10.15
N THR A 78 11.51 -1.85 10.62
CA THR A 78 12.93 -1.77 10.95
C THR A 78 13.16 -1.72 12.46
N GLN A 79 13.38 -2.89 13.08
CA GLN A 79 13.69 -3.00 14.51
C GLN A 79 15.21 -2.98 14.73
N PRO A 80 15.71 -2.52 15.90
CA PRO A 80 17.15 -2.51 16.17
C PRO A 80 17.78 -3.88 15.98
N GLY A 81 18.65 -4.01 14.96
CA GLY A 81 19.32 -5.26 14.60
C GLY A 81 18.49 -6.29 13.82
N ILE A 82 17.24 -5.98 13.45
CA ILE A 82 16.34 -6.89 12.71
C ILE A 82 15.48 -6.11 11.70
N SER A 83 15.58 -6.46 10.41
CA SER A 83 14.56 -6.07 9.42
C SER A 83 13.47 -7.14 9.40
N VAL A 84 12.25 -6.77 9.75
CA VAL A 84 11.12 -7.71 9.82
C VAL A 84 10.59 -7.93 8.40
N PRO A 85 10.60 -9.17 7.86
CA PRO A 85 10.03 -9.43 6.56
C PRO A 85 8.55 -9.06 6.54
N LEU A 86 8.07 -8.40 5.48
CA LEU A 86 6.65 -8.04 5.34
C LEU A 86 5.71 -9.24 5.48
N GLN A 87 6.15 -10.41 5.03
CA GLN A 87 5.43 -11.69 5.18
C GLN A 87 5.35 -12.22 6.61
N SER A 88 5.99 -11.60 7.59
CA SER A 88 5.96 -12.02 9.00
C SER A 88 5.11 -11.09 9.86
N LEU A 89 4.61 -10.00 9.29
CA LEU A 89 3.72 -9.07 9.97
C LEU A 89 2.36 -9.71 10.28
N ASP A 90 1.72 -9.18 11.32
CA ASP A 90 0.33 -9.49 11.68
C ASP A 90 -0.60 -8.63 10.80
N TYR A 91 -1.12 -9.22 9.72
CA TYR A 91 -1.96 -8.54 8.73
C TYR A 91 -3.29 -8.01 9.26
N PRO A 92 -4.00 -8.76 10.14
CA PRO A 92 -5.14 -8.20 10.86
C PRO A 92 -4.81 -6.89 11.59
N ARG A 93 -3.73 -6.87 12.39
CA ARG A 93 -3.33 -5.64 13.09
C ARG A 93 -2.90 -4.55 12.13
N LEU A 94 -2.11 -4.90 11.11
CA LEU A 94 -1.67 -3.97 10.07
C LEU A 94 -2.88 -3.29 9.40
N ARG A 95 -3.91 -4.06 9.06
CA ARG A 95 -5.16 -3.53 8.50
C ARG A 95 -5.82 -2.53 9.44
N ASP A 96 -5.84 -2.82 10.74
CA ASP A 96 -6.43 -1.91 11.73
C ASP A 96 -5.64 -0.61 11.85
N TRP A 97 -4.31 -0.66 11.81
CA TRP A 97 -3.44 0.52 11.75
C TRP A 97 -3.68 1.36 10.50
N LEU A 98 -3.76 0.72 9.33
CA LEU A 98 -4.07 1.39 8.06
C LEU A 98 -5.46 2.04 8.10
N ARG A 99 -6.44 1.39 8.76
CA ARG A 99 -7.79 1.93 8.95
C ARG A 99 -7.79 3.18 9.84
N VAL A 100 -7.13 3.12 10.99
CA VAL A 100 -7.02 4.28 11.91
C VAL A 100 -6.33 5.44 11.21
N SER A 101 -5.24 5.17 10.48
CA SER A 101 -4.55 6.18 9.69
C SER A 101 -5.46 6.83 8.64
N ALA A 102 -6.20 6.02 7.87
CA ALA A 102 -7.09 6.53 6.84
C ALA A 102 -8.33 7.26 7.40
N GLN A 103 -8.77 6.93 8.62
CA GLN A 103 -9.83 7.67 9.33
C GLN A 103 -9.35 9.06 9.76
N LEU A 104 -8.14 9.14 10.33
CA LEU A 104 -7.54 10.40 10.79
C LEU A 104 -7.13 11.31 9.62
N ALA A 105 -6.72 10.71 8.51
CA ALA A 105 -6.19 11.39 7.35
C ALA A 105 -6.94 11.01 6.06
N PRO A 106 -8.23 11.36 5.92
CA PRO A 106 -9.10 10.88 4.83
C PRO A 106 -8.63 11.29 3.43
N HIS A 107 -7.94 12.44 3.32
CA HIS A 107 -7.35 12.93 2.07
C HIS A 107 -5.96 12.33 1.78
N SER A 108 -5.40 11.55 2.70
CA SER A 108 -4.11 10.89 2.48
C SER A 108 -4.27 9.70 1.56
N ARG A 109 -3.58 9.74 0.42
CA ARG A 109 -3.54 8.61 -0.53
C ARG A 109 -2.64 7.47 -0.05
N TYR A 110 -1.76 7.76 0.92
CA TYR A 110 -0.66 6.87 1.28
C TYR A 110 -1.09 5.53 1.89
N PRO A 111 -2.08 5.45 2.82
CA PRO A 111 -2.51 4.16 3.39
C PRO A 111 -3.04 3.19 2.33
N HIS A 112 -3.76 3.71 1.33
CA HIS A 112 -4.32 2.92 0.23
C HIS A 112 -3.23 2.40 -0.71
N LEU A 113 -2.29 3.28 -1.09
CA LEU A 113 -1.12 2.91 -1.88
C LEU A 113 -0.30 1.82 -1.17
N ALA A 114 -0.03 2.00 0.12
CA ALA A 114 0.73 1.04 0.92
C ALA A 114 0.03 -0.33 0.97
N ALA A 115 -1.28 -0.35 1.22
CA ALA A 115 -2.05 -1.59 1.21
C ALA A 115 -1.98 -2.30 -0.16
N ALA A 116 -2.23 -1.58 -1.26
CA ALA A 116 -2.30 -2.16 -2.60
C ALA A 116 -0.94 -2.58 -3.18
N ARG A 117 0.15 -1.85 -2.89
CA ARG A 117 1.45 -2.04 -3.57
C ARG A 117 2.59 -2.53 -2.69
N LEU A 118 2.49 -2.38 -1.38
CA LEU A 118 3.51 -2.89 -0.45
C LEU A 118 3.00 -4.17 0.22
N TYR A 119 1.87 -4.06 0.91
CA TYR A 119 1.38 -5.15 1.77
C TYR A 119 0.60 -6.21 0.98
N ALA A 120 -0.02 -5.89 -0.16
CA ALA A 120 -0.64 -6.90 -1.03
C ALA A 120 0.35 -7.60 -1.97
N GLU A 121 1.65 -7.27 -1.94
CA GLU A 121 2.67 -7.89 -2.83
C GLU A 121 3.48 -8.99 -2.14
N VAL A 122 2.95 -9.60 -1.08
CA VAL A 122 3.54 -10.75 -0.38
C VAL A 122 3.04 -12.08 -0.97
N PRO A 123 3.88 -13.14 -1.08
CA PRO A 123 3.48 -14.45 -1.62
C PRO A 123 2.62 -15.26 -0.63
N ASP A 124 1.51 -14.68 -0.17
CA ASP A 124 0.56 -15.29 0.76
C ASP A 124 -0.88 -14.89 0.34
N PRO A 125 -1.67 -15.83 -0.23
CA PRO A 125 -3.01 -15.55 -0.72
C PRO A 125 -3.97 -14.96 0.32
N ALA A 126 -3.88 -15.37 1.59
CA ALA A 126 -4.80 -14.89 2.63
C ALA A 126 -4.50 -13.43 2.99
N ARG A 127 -3.21 -13.09 3.07
CA ARG A 127 -2.74 -11.74 3.35
C ARG A 127 -3.01 -10.77 2.21
N GLN A 128 -2.81 -11.24 0.97
CA GLN A 128 -3.21 -10.48 -0.22
C GLN A 128 -4.68 -10.13 -0.16
N ARG A 129 -5.56 -11.12 0.06
CA ARG A 129 -7.02 -10.88 0.17
C ARG A 129 -7.36 -9.85 1.23
N LEU A 130 -6.78 -9.94 2.43
CA LEU A 130 -7.01 -8.96 3.50
C LEU A 130 -6.67 -7.51 3.10
N MET A 131 -5.57 -7.32 2.37
CA MET A 131 -5.16 -5.98 1.92
C MET A 131 -6.01 -5.49 0.74
N LEU A 132 -6.39 -6.38 -0.18
CA LEU A 132 -7.29 -6.05 -1.27
C LEU A 132 -8.70 -5.71 -0.76
N ASP A 133 -9.20 -6.43 0.25
CA ASP A 133 -10.48 -6.16 0.91
C ASP A 133 -10.45 -4.77 1.56
N PHE A 134 -9.36 -4.43 2.26
CA PHE A 134 -9.17 -3.06 2.79
C PHE A 134 -9.21 -2.00 1.69
N VAL A 135 -8.52 -2.22 0.57
CA VAL A 135 -8.55 -1.27 -0.57
C VAL A 135 -9.97 -1.11 -1.11
N HIS A 136 -10.73 -2.20 -1.20
CA HIS A 136 -12.12 -2.17 -1.64
C HIS A 136 -13.03 -1.42 -0.64
N GLU A 137 -12.94 -1.72 0.66
CA GLU A 137 -13.65 -0.98 1.72
C GLU A 137 -13.40 0.52 1.62
N GLN A 138 -12.12 0.91 1.46
CA GLN A 138 -11.75 2.31 1.36
C GLN A 138 -12.17 2.95 0.03
N PHE A 139 -12.18 2.20 -1.06
CA PHE A 139 -12.69 2.69 -2.35
C PHE A 139 -14.16 3.09 -2.23
N LEU A 140 -15.00 2.28 -1.59
CA LEU A 140 -16.43 2.55 -1.46
C LEU A 140 -16.73 3.86 -0.72
N GLN A 141 -15.81 4.34 0.12
CA GLN A 141 -15.95 5.62 0.83
C GLN A 141 -15.72 6.84 -0.07
N ALA A 142 -14.89 6.72 -1.10
CA ALA A 142 -14.61 7.82 -2.05
C ALA A 142 -14.24 7.27 -3.44
N PRO A 143 -15.21 6.73 -4.20
CA PRO A 143 -14.94 6.02 -5.45
C PRO A 143 -14.20 6.86 -6.50
N ALA A 144 -14.62 8.12 -6.68
CA ALA A 144 -14.03 9.05 -7.63
C ALA A 144 -12.55 9.36 -7.34
N GLU A 145 -12.12 9.33 -6.07
CA GLU A 145 -10.72 9.61 -5.70
C GLU A 145 -9.85 8.36 -5.64
N ARG A 146 -10.47 7.19 -5.42
CA ARG A 146 -9.77 5.96 -5.02
C ARG A 146 -9.85 4.85 -6.08
N TRP A 147 -10.49 5.09 -7.22
CA TRP A 147 -10.65 4.10 -8.30
C TRP A 147 -9.33 3.45 -8.73
N GLN A 148 -8.22 4.21 -8.76
CA GLN A 148 -6.90 3.70 -9.19
C GLN A 148 -6.39 2.57 -8.32
N TRP A 149 -6.70 2.60 -7.01
CA TRP A 149 -6.29 1.56 -6.07
C TRP A 149 -7.12 0.29 -6.26
N LEU A 150 -8.43 0.44 -6.49
CA LEU A 150 -9.29 -0.70 -6.78
C LEU A 150 -8.99 -1.31 -8.16
N ALA A 151 -8.66 -0.50 -9.16
CA ALA A 151 -8.21 -0.98 -10.46
C ALA A 151 -6.91 -1.81 -10.34
N HIS A 152 -5.98 -1.35 -9.50
CA HIS A 152 -4.81 -2.16 -9.16
C HIS A 152 -5.19 -3.45 -8.42
N ALA A 153 -6.14 -3.40 -7.49
CA ALA A 153 -6.62 -4.58 -6.78
C ALA A 153 -7.24 -5.63 -7.71
N VAL A 154 -7.99 -5.21 -8.75
CA VAL A 154 -8.48 -6.11 -9.82
C VAL A 154 -7.32 -6.80 -10.51
N PHE A 155 -6.27 -6.05 -10.88
CA PHE A 155 -5.08 -6.63 -11.53
C PHE A 155 -4.38 -7.66 -10.62
N VAL A 156 -4.16 -7.34 -9.35
CA VAL A 156 -3.53 -8.24 -8.38
C VAL A 156 -4.38 -9.50 -8.18
N ALA A 157 -5.69 -9.35 -7.98
CA ALA A 157 -6.62 -10.47 -7.81
C ALA A 157 -6.61 -11.40 -9.05
N ARG A 158 -6.63 -10.81 -10.26
CA ARG A 158 -6.65 -11.54 -11.53
C ARG A 158 -5.34 -12.28 -11.82
N HIS A 159 -4.21 -11.59 -11.74
CA HIS A 159 -2.95 -12.11 -12.29
C HIS A 159 -1.97 -12.66 -11.25
N ARG A 160 -2.00 -12.16 -10.01
CA ARG A 160 -1.09 -12.63 -8.96
C ARG A 160 -1.76 -13.67 -8.06
N LEU A 161 -2.97 -13.37 -7.60
CA LEU A 161 -3.73 -14.26 -6.74
C LEU A 161 -4.43 -15.39 -7.52
N GLY A 162 -4.78 -15.13 -8.79
CA GLY A 162 -5.55 -16.07 -9.63
C GLY A 162 -7.01 -16.23 -9.19
N ASP A 163 -7.52 -15.31 -8.37
CA ASP A 163 -8.88 -15.34 -7.84
C ASP A 163 -9.79 -14.49 -8.73
N LEU A 164 -10.24 -15.09 -9.83
CA LEU A 164 -11.11 -14.44 -10.81
C LEU A 164 -12.45 -13.98 -10.21
N PRO A 165 -13.13 -14.75 -9.33
CA PRO A 165 -14.32 -14.27 -8.64
C PRO A 165 -14.08 -12.97 -7.84
N LEU A 166 -12.95 -12.90 -7.12
CA LEU A 166 -12.57 -11.70 -6.39
C LEU A 166 -12.27 -10.52 -7.32
N ALA A 167 -11.55 -10.78 -8.42
CA ALA A 167 -11.27 -9.78 -9.44
C ALA A 167 -12.57 -9.24 -10.07
N LEU A 168 -13.55 -10.11 -10.33
CA LEU A 168 -14.84 -9.73 -10.87
C LEU A 168 -15.61 -8.86 -9.89
N ARG A 169 -15.62 -9.22 -8.60
CA ARG A 169 -16.26 -8.41 -7.54
C ARG A 169 -15.73 -6.97 -7.53
N TYR A 170 -14.41 -6.81 -7.57
CA TYR A 170 -13.78 -5.48 -7.59
C TYR A 170 -14.01 -4.74 -8.91
N ALA A 171 -13.98 -5.44 -10.04
CA ALA A 171 -14.21 -4.82 -11.34
C ALA A 171 -15.67 -4.38 -11.53
N THR A 172 -16.62 -5.12 -10.95
CA THR A 172 -18.03 -4.75 -10.87
C THR A 172 -18.22 -3.54 -9.97
N ALA A 173 -17.59 -3.52 -8.78
CA ALA A 173 -17.63 -2.36 -7.89
C ALA A 173 -17.11 -1.08 -8.56
N LEU A 174 -16.03 -1.16 -9.34
CA LEU A 174 -15.55 -0.04 -10.16
C LEU A 174 -16.62 0.46 -11.14
N ALA A 175 -17.27 -0.46 -11.86
CA ALA A 175 -18.26 -0.09 -12.87
C ALA A 175 -19.54 0.51 -12.26
N GLU A 176 -19.94 0.06 -11.07
CA GLU A 176 -21.18 0.47 -10.39
C GLU A 176 -21.02 1.75 -9.58
N HIS A 177 -19.86 1.97 -8.97
CA HIS A 177 -19.64 3.08 -8.03
C HIS A 177 -18.86 4.25 -8.64
N THR A 178 -18.53 4.21 -9.93
CA THR A 178 -17.91 5.36 -10.61
C THR A 178 -18.73 5.81 -11.81
N ALA A 179 -19.04 7.10 -11.82
CA ALA A 179 -19.75 7.74 -12.91
C ALA A 179 -18.81 8.04 -14.10
N PRO A 180 -19.36 8.24 -15.32
CA PRO A 180 -18.59 8.78 -16.43
C PRO A 180 -17.89 10.09 -16.04
N GLY A 181 -16.58 10.18 -16.27
CA GLY A 181 -15.76 11.33 -15.91
C GLY A 181 -15.05 11.22 -14.54
N GLU A 182 -15.52 10.39 -13.63
CA GLU A 182 -14.85 10.15 -12.33
C GLU A 182 -13.68 9.17 -12.45
N ALA A 183 -13.88 8.11 -13.26
CA ALA A 183 -12.86 7.14 -13.61
C ALA A 183 -12.80 6.99 -15.14
N PRO A 184 -11.59 6.71 -15.68
CA PRO A 184 -11.44 6.54 -17.12
C PRO A 184 -12.24 5.32 -17.61
N PRO A 185 -12.72 5.32 -18.87
CA PRO A 185 -13.55 4.24 -19.40
C PRO A 185 -12.95 2.84 -19.23
N TRP A 186 -11.64 2.70 -19.45
CA TRP A 186 -10.95 1.41 -19.29
C TRP A 186 -11.07 0.83 -17.87
N ALA A 187 -11.07 1.67 -16.83
CA ALA A 187 -11.18 1.24 -15.44
C ALA A 187 -12.61 0.73 -15.14
N ARG A 188 -13.62 1.44 -15.66
CA ARG A 188 -15.03 1.05 -15.57
C ARG A 188 -15.36 -0.21 -16.38
N GLN A 189 -14.55 -0.53 -17.38
CA GLN A 189 -14.76 -1.65 -18.29
C GLN A 189 -14.00 -2.92 -17.89
N MET A 190 -13.20 -2.89 -16.81
CA MET A 190 -12.38 -4.02 -16.39
C MET A 190 -13.17 -5.33 -16.24
N ARG A 191 -14.45 -5.27 -15.83
CA ARG A 191 -15.30 -6.46 -15.65
C ARG A 191 -15.46 -7.28 -16.92
N ILE A 192 -15.44 -6.64 -18.09
CA ILE A 192 -15.57 -7.31 -19.39
C ILE A 192 -14.39 -8.27 -19.60
N PHE A 193 -13.18 -7.81 -19.29
CA PHE A 193 -11.97 -8.61 -19.45
C PHE A 193 -11.90 -9.72 -18.42
N VAL A 194 -12.34 -9.48 -17.18
CA VAL A 194 -12.39 -10.53 -16.16
C VAL A 194 -13.41 -11.62 -16.53
N LEU A 195 -14.60 -11.26 -17.01
CA LEU A 195 -15.60 -12.23 -17.49
C LEU A 195 -15.09 -13.07 -18.66
N ALA A 196 -14.41 -12.44 -19.62
CA ALA A 196 -13.79 -13.16 -20.72
C ALA A 196 -12.75 -14.19 -20.24
N ASP A 197 -11.91 -13.83 -19.27
CA ASP A 197 -10.93 -14.73 -18.67
C ASP A 197 -11.57 -15.88 -17.86
N MET A 198 -12.76 -15.66 -17.30
CA MET A 198 -13.54 -16.70 -16.62
C MET A 198 -14.19 -17.69 -17.59
N GLY A 199 -14.11 -17.46 -18.90
CA GLY A 199 -14.83 -18.25 -19.91
C GLY A 199 -16.28 -17.82 -20.12
N GLU A 200 -16.74 -16.76 -19.42
CA GLU A 200 -18.08 -16.18 -19.54
C GLU A 200 -18.20 -15.28 -20.77
N THR A 201 -17.86 -15.84 -21.94
CA THR A 201 -17.77 -15.12 -23.20
C THR A 201 -19.12 -14.53 -23.63
N ALA A 202 -20.23 -15.21 -23.34
CA ALA A 202 -21.57 -14.69 -23.62
C ALA A 202 -21.85 -13.39 -22.83
N ALA A 203 -21.58 -13.38 -21.53
CA ALA A 203 -21.76 -12.20 -20.69
C ALA A 203 -20.83 -11.06 -21.12
N ALA A 204 -19.56 -11.37 -21.41
CA ALA A 204 -18.59 -10.39 -21.90
C ALA A 204 -19.03 -9.75 -23.23
N ARG A 205 -19.58 -10.55 -24.17
CA ARG A 205 -20.11 -10.04 -25.45
C ARG A 205 -21.32 -9.12 -25.27
N VAL A 206 -22.27 -9.50 -24.41
CA VAL A 206 -23.45 -8.67 -24.12
C VAL A 206 -23.02 -7.30 -23.57
N LEU A 207 -22.08 -7.28 -22.63
CA LEU A 207 -21.57 -6.04 -22.06
C LEU A 207 -20.80 -5.19 -23.09
N LEU A 208 -19.99 -5.81 -23.95
CA LEU A 208 -19.29 -5.11 -25.03
C LEU A 208 -20.25 -4.51 -26.05
N GLY A 209 -21.27 -5.26 -26.47
CA GLY A 209 -22.30 -4.78 -27.40
C GLY A 209 -23.05 -3.58 -26.83
N ALA A 210 -23.55 -3.71 -25.59
CA ALA A 210 -24.24 -2.62 -24.89
C ALA A 210 -23.36 -1.36 -24.76
N LEU A 211 -22.08 -1.54 -24.46
CA LEU A 211 -21.11 -0.45 -24.33
C LEU A 211 -20.86 0.26 -25.67
N LEU A 212 -20.71 -0.49 -26.77
CA LEU A 212 -20.51 0.06 -28.11
C LEU A 212 -21.73 0.83 -28.62
N THR A 213 -22.94 0.42 -28.22
CA THR A 213 -24.18 1.14 -28.53
C THR A 213 -24.44 2.35 -27.61
N SER A 214 -23.82 2.40 -26.43
CA SER A 214 -23.99 3.49 -25.48
C SER A 214 -23.06 4.67 -25.75
N ASP A 215 -23.55 5.90 -25.64
CA ASP A 215 -22.73 7.11 -25.80
C ASP A 215 -21.99 7.47 -24.50
N GLN A 216 -21.06 6.61 -24.08
CA GLN A 216 -20.29 6.78 -22.83
C GLN A 216 -19.02 7.63 -23.02
N GLY A 217 -18.97 8.49 -24.04
CA GLY A 217 -17.80 9.35 -24.30
C GLY A 217 -16.56 8.56 -24.72
N LEU A 218 -16.72 7.42 -25.41
CA LEU A 218 -15.62 6.62 -25.92
C LEU A 218 -14.93 7.31 -27.10
N ASP A 219 -13.60 7.38 -27.06
CA ASP A 219 -12.81 7.88 -28.18
C ASP A 219 -12.89 6.91 -29.38
N PRO A 220 -12.75 7.37 -30.65
CA PRO A 220 -12.75 6.47 -31.81
C PRO A 220 -11.67 5.37 -31.76
N ALA A 221 -10.52 5.58 -31.13
CA ALA A 221 -9.53 4.52 -30.95
C ALA A 221 -10.03 3.41 -30.00
N GLU A 222 -10.66 3.80 -28.90
CA GLU A 222 -11.23 2.88 -27.91
C GLU A 222 -12.39 2.07 -28.49
N ARG A 223 -13.29 2.72 -29.24
CA ARG A 223 -14.37 2.01 -29.96
C ARG A 223 -13.84 0.94 -30.89
N ARG A 224 -12.77 1.24 -31.65
CA ARG A 224 -12.12 0.24 -32.52
C ARG A 224 -11.51 -0.91 -31.74
N PHE A 225 -10.84 -0.61 -30.61
CA PHE A 225 -10.28 -1.65 -29.74
C PHE A 225 -11.36 -2.58 -29.19
N LEU A 226 -12.44 -2.02 -28.65
CA LEU A 226 -13.56 -2.79 -28.07
C LEU A 226 -14.32 -3.59 -29.14
N ALA A 227 -14.54 -3.03 -30.33
CA ALA A 227 -15.14 -3.74 -31.45
C ALA A 227 -14.26 -4.91 -31.92
N GLY A 228 -12.94 -4.71 -31.99
CA GLY A 228 -11.98 -5.78 -32.30
C GLY A 228 -12.03 -6.92 -31.27
N ARG A 229 -12.18 -6.59 -29.98
CA ARG A 229 -12.32 -7.59 -28.90
C ARG A 229 -13.66 -8.34 -28.96
N LEU A 230 -14.76 -7.65 -29.30
CA LEU A 230 -16.05 -8.31 -29.52
C LEU A 230 -15.95 -9.35 -30.64
N ALA A 231 -15.36 -8.96 -31.79
CA ALA A 231 -15.15 -9.87 -32.92
C ALA A 231 -14.18 -11.03 -32.62
N GLU A 232 -13.21 -10.85 -31.71
CA GLU A 232 -12.36 -11.94 -31.23
C GLU A 232 -13.16 -12.94 -30.37
N LEU A 233 -14.01 -12.45 -29.48
CA LEU A 233 -14.85 -13.30 -28.63
C LEU A 233 -15.90 -14.07 -29.43
N GLU A 234 -16.44 -13.48 -30.50
CA GLU A 234 -17.37 -14.16 -31.42
C GLU A 234 -16.69 -15.29 -32.20
N ARG A 235 -15.40 -15.16 -32.51
CA ARG A 235 -14.61 -16.16 -33.25
C ARG A 235 -14.12 -17.34 -32.40
N ARG A 236 -14.21 -17.26 -31.07
CA ARG A 236 -13.78 -18.34 -30.15
C ARG A 236 -14.91 -19.34 -29.84
N GLN A 237 -16.00 -19.32 -30.61
CA GLN A 237 -17.02 -20.36 -30.66
C GLN A 237 -16.57 -21.50 -31.56
#